data_AF-R4KKR6-F1
#
_entry.id   AF-R4KKR6-F1
#
_cell.length_a   1.000
_cell.length_b   1.000
_cell.length_c   1.000
_cell.angle_alpha   90.00
_cell.angle_beta   90.00
_cell.angle_gamma   90.00
#
_symmetry.space_group_name_H-M   'P 1'
#
loop_
_entity.id
_entity.type
_entity.pdbx_description
1 polymer ?
#
loop_
_entity_poly.entity_id
_entity_poly.type
_entity_poly.pdbx_seq_one_letter_code
_entity_poly.pdbx_strand_id
1 'polypeptide(L)'
;MTINKPIIRELEHTYRRSFPNDLKRYLLVKYAEEPFPYEFTEQDLYANIRRDIRDYEAGELDVTVKSPSERWQEEREHLKNLYIEKSCEARDLKEYVAELEQMLSDHGLESSRMAERRIEYLTESLSF
;
A
#
# COMPACT_ATOMS: atom_id res chain seq x y z
N MET A 1 5.23 0.43 13.08
CA MET A 1 6.36 0.69 14.02
C MET A 1 7.54 1.32 13.27
N THR A 2 8.32 2.23 13.88
CA THR A 2 9.43 2.95 13.22
C THR A 2 10.75 2.81 13.96
N ILE A 3 11.87 3.04 13.26
CA ILE A 3 13.22 2.94 13.82
C ILE A 3 13.73 4.30 14.29
N ASN A 4 14.31 4.28 15.49
CA ASN A 4 14.94 5.44 16.12
C ASN A 4 16.33 5.06 16.66
N LYS A 5 17.07 6.05 17.16
CA LYS A 5 18.44 5.86 17.68
C LYS A 5 18.54 4.77 18.78
N PRO A 6 17.61 4.66 19.74
CA PRO A 6 17.58 3.55 20.70
C PRO A 6 17.56 2.16 20.04
N ILE A 7 16.69 1.93 19.06
CA ILE A 7 16.58 0.63 18.40
C ILE A 7 17.87 0.29 17.63
N ILE A 8 18.53 1.29 17.02
CA ILE A 8 19.86 1.08 16.41
C ILE A 8 20.88 0.58 17.44
N ARG A 9 20.89 1.14 18.65
CA ARG A 9 21.80 0.70 19.71
C ARG A 9 21.50 -0.73 20.18
N GLU A 10 20.22 -1.08 20.26
CA GLU A 10 19.80 -2.45 20.57
C GLU A 10 20.28 -3.42 19.50
N LEU A 11 20.10 -3.09 18.22
CA LEU A 11 20.61 -3.89 17.10
C LEU A 11 22.13 -4.03 17.17
N GLU A 12 22.89 -2.95 17.40
CA GLU A 12 24.34 -3.03 17.59
C GLU A 12 24.73 -3.97 18.74
N HIS A 13 23.96 -3.97 19.83
CA HIS A 13 24.15 -4.88 20.95
C HIS A 13 23.86 -6.34 20.56
N THR A 14 22.73 -6.60 19.88
CA THR A 14 22.35 -7.94 19.38
C THR A 14 23.39 -8.51 18.44
N TYR A 15 23.91 -7.68 17.53
CA TYR A 15 24.95 -8.05 16.56
C TYR A 15 26.37 -7.99 17.14
N ARG A 16 26.52 -7.56 18.39
CA ARG A 16 27.80 -7.42 19.11
C ARG A 16 28.85 -6.60 18.36
N ARG A 17 28.42 -5.56 17.63
CA ARG A 17 29.31 -4.67 16.88
C ARG A 17 28.70 -3.29 16.66
N SER A 18 29.54 -2.30 16.43
CA SER A 18 29.12 -0.97 15.97
C SER A 18 28.80 -1.01 14.48
N PHE A 19 27.70 -0.39 14.07
CA PHE A 19 27.36 -0.21 12.66
C PHE A 19 28.04 1.04 12.09
N PRO A 20 28.50 0.99 10.82
CA PRO A 20 28.95 2.15 10.07
C PRO A 20 27.89 3.27 10.00
N ASN A 21 28.35 4.53 9.90
CA ASN A 21 27.47 5.70 9.98
C ASN A 21 26.50 5.83 8.79
N ASP A 22 26.94 5.46 7.60
CA ASP A 22 26.14 5.34 6.39
C ASP A 22 25.00 4.33 6.58
N LEU A 23 25.29 3.12 7.07
CA LEU A 23 24.26 2.11 7.37
C LEU A 23 23.26 2.61 8.44
N LYS A 24 23.76 3.27 9.49
CA LYS A 24 22.89 3.88 10.53
C LYS A 24 21.95 4.91 9.94
N ARG A 25 22.46 5.81 9.09
CA ARG A 25 21.65 6.85 8.43
C ARG A 25 20.63 6.23 7.49
N TYR A 26 21.03 5.22 6.73
CA TYR A 26 20.14 4.48 5.84
C TYR A 26 18.97 3.87 6.62
N LEU A 27 19.25 3.09 7.68
CA LEU A 27 18.21 2.43 8.47
C LEU A 27 17.27 3.44 9.13
N LEU A 28 17.81 4.53 9.67
CA LEU A 28 16.99 5.59 10.27
C LEU A 28 16.09 6.28 9.27
N VAL A 29 16.51 6.41 8.00
CA VAL A 29 15.71 7.07 6.97
C VAL A 29 14.69 6.13 6.34
N LYS A 30 15.11 4.92 5.96
CA LYS A 30 14.26 3.92 5.32
C LYS A 30 13.11 3.47 6.22
N TYR A 31 13.38 3.37 7.53
CA TYR A 31 12.41 2.93 8.53
C TYR A 31 11.97 4.07 9.45
N ALA A 32 12.14 5.33 9.04
CA ALA A 32 11.67 6.52 9.78
C ALA A 32 10.15 6.54 9.93
N GLU A 33 9.48 6.02 8.91
CA GLU A 33 8.04 5.96 8.77
C GLU A 33 7.65 4.50 8.53
N GLU A 34 6.41 4.18 8.87
CA GLU A 34 5.91 2.84 8.65
C GLU A 34 5.78 2.59 7.14
N PRO A 35 6.36 1.51 6.61
CA PRO A 35 6.33 1.27 5.17
C PRO A 35 4.88 1.10 4.69
N PHE A 36 4.50 1.91 3.70
CA PHE A 36 3.24 1.75 2.97
C PHE A 36 3.19 0.33 2.35
N PRO A 37 2.08 -0.42 2.46
CA PRO A 37 0.71 -0.01 2.83
C PRO A 37 0.34 -0.05 4.33
N TYR A 38 1.27 0.19 5.26
CA TYR A 38 1.02 0.18 6.71
C TYR A 38 0.61 -1.18 7.29
N GLU A 39 0.92 -2.27 6.58
CA GLU A 39 0.58 -3.65 6.96
C GLU A 39 1.77 -4.42 7.58
N PHE A 40 2.81 -3.73 8.03
CA PHE A 40 3.99 -4.42 8.59
C PHE A 40 3.83 -4.69 10.08
N THR A 41 3.90 -5.96 10.46
CA THR A 41 4.06 -6.30 11.87
C THR A 41 5.45 -5.89 12.36
N GLU A 42 5.63 -5.81 13.68
CA GLU A 42 6.95 -5.60 14.29
C GLU A 42 7.96 -6.68 13.84
N GLN A 43 7.52 -7.93 13.68
CA GLN A 43 8.38 -9.03 13.26
C GLN A 43 8.87 -8.84 11.82
N ASP A 44 7.99 -8.36 10.92
CA ASP A 44 8.35 -8.09 9.53
C ASP A 44 9.34 -6.95 9.43
N LEU A 45 9.18 -5.90 10.25
CA LEU A 45 10.13 -4.79 10.34
C LEU A 45 11.53 -5.31 10.70
N TYR A 46 11.64 -6.11 11.76
CA TYR A 46 12.93 -6.70 12.14
C TYR A 46 13.46 -7.67 11.09
N ALA A 47 12.61 -8.43 10.41
CA ALA A 47 13.04 -9.32 9.34
C ALA A 47 13.65 -8.54 8.16
N ASN A 48 13.06 -7.40 7.79
CA ASN A 48 13.56 -6.52 6.75
C ASN A 48 14.88 -5.85 7.15
N ILE A 49 14.99 -5.36 8.39
CA ILE A 49 16.24 -4.79 8.90
C ILE A 49 17.37 -5.83 8.90
N ARG A 50 17.09 -7.06 9.35
CA ARG A 50 18.07 -8.15 9.31
C ARG A 50 18.51 -8.48 7.88
N ARG A 51 17.59 -8.40 6.91
CA ARG A 51 17.91 -8.58 5.49
C ARG A 51 18.83 -7.48 4.99
N ASP A 52 18.46 -6.22 5.20
CA ASP A 52 19.27 -5.07 4.80
C ASP A 52 20.69 -5.11 5.40
N ILE A 53 20.83 -5.49 6.68
CA ILE A 53 22.15 -5.61 7.31
C ILE A 53 23.02 -6.67 6.61
N ARG A 54 22.43 -7.82 6.23
CA ARG A 54 23.17 -8.85 5.48
C ARG A 54 23.53 -8.40 4.07
N ASP A 55 22.62 -7.72 3.40
CA ASP A 55 22.86 -7.22 2.04
C ASP A 55 23.95 -6.13 2.06
N TYR A 56 24.01 -5.31 3.11
CA TYR A 56 25.09 -4.36 3.33
C TYR A 56 26.44 -5.05 3.53
N GLU A 57 26.49 -6.11 4.35
CA GLU A 57 27.70 -6.90 4.56
C GLU A 57 28.19 -7.57 3.27
N ALA A 58 27.25 -7.98 2.40
CA ALA A 58 27.56 -8.55 1.10
C ALA A 58 27.99 -7.50 0.06
N GLY A 59 27.84 -6.21 0.34
CA GLY A 59 28.10 -5.13 -0.60
C GLY A 59 26.99 -4.92 -1.65
N GLU A 60 25.83 -5.53 -1.44
CA GLU A 60 24.68 -5.52 -2.35
C GLU A 60 23.65 -4.42 -2.00
N LEU A 61 23.80 -3.78 -0.83
CA LEU A 61 22.90 -2.72 -0.39
C LEU A 61 23.41 -1.32 -0.78
N ASP A 62 22.64 -0.62 -1.60
CA ASP A 62 22.82 0.82 -1.80
C ASP A 62 22.30 1.60 -0.58
N VAL A 63 23.24 2.18 0.18
CA VAL A 63 22.95 3.01 1.36
C VAL A 63 22.81 4.50 1.04
N THR A 64 22.80 4.87 -0.24
CA THR A 64 22.61 6.25 -0.66
C THR A 64 21.23 6.75 -0.22
N VAL A 65 21.23 7.70 0.72
CA VAL A 65 20.00 8.29 1.24
C VAL A 65 19.47 9.33 0.25
N LYS A 66 18.33 9.02 -0.36
CA LYS A 66 17.59 9.97 -1.22
C LYS A 66 17.13 11.20 -0.43
N SER A 67 17.13 12.35 -1.10
CA SER A 67 16.55 13.57 -0.56
C SER A 67 15.05 13.38 -0.25
N PRO A 68 14.48 14.14 0.70
CA PRO A 68 13.04 14.10 0.96
C PRO A 68 12.20 14.33 -0.30
N SER A 69 12.64 15.24 -1.19
CA SER A 69 11.96 15.54 -2.45
C SER A 69 11.92 14.37 -3.42
N GLU A 70 13.02 13.62 -3.56
CA GLU A 70 13.06 12.43 -4.42
C GLU A 70 12.14 11.33 -3.89
N ARG A 71 12.16 11.11 -2.57
CA ARG A 71 11.28 10.13 -1.92
C ARG A 71 9.80 10.45 -2.14
N TRP A 72 9.40 11.71 -1.93
CA TRP A 72 8.02 12.14 -2.16
C TRP A 72 7.61 12.06 -3.63
N GLN A 73 8.53 12.29 -4.56
CA GLN A 73 8.24 12.16 -5.98
C GLN A 73 7.99 10.69 -6.36
N GLU A 74 8.82 9.76 -5.85
CA GLU A 74 8.64 8.32 -6.05
C GLU A 74 7.32 7.83 -5.46
N GLU A 75 7.00 8.25 -4.23
CA GLU A 75 5.74 7.91 -3.57
C GLU A 75 4.53 8.44 -4.34
N ARG A 76 4.60 9.68 -4.83
CA ARG A 76 3.53 10.26 -5.65
C ARG A 76 3.29 9.48 -6.93
N GLU A 77 4.36 9.12 -7.65
CA GLU A 77 4.22 8.32 -8.88
C GLU A 77 3.67 6.92 -8.59
N HIS A 78 4.11 6.29 -7.49
CA HIS A 78 3.55 5.02 -7.06
C HIS A 78 2.03 5.11 -6.78
N LEU A 79 1.61 6.07 -5.95
CA LEU A 79 0.20 6.27 -5.61
C LEU A 79 -0.65 6.61 -6.83
N LYS A 80 -0.13 7.42 -7.75
CA LYS A 80 -0.79 7.74 -9.01
C LYS A 80 -1.00 6.49 -9.86
N ASN A 81 0.02 5.64 -9.99
CA ASN A 81 -0.10 4.40 -10.75
C ASN A 81 -1.10 3.44 -10.12
N LEU A 82 -1.06 3.29 -8.79
CA LEU A 82 -2.02 2.47 -8.04
C LEU A 82 -3.46 2.98 -8.21
N TYR A 83 -3.65 4.31 -8.16
CA TYR A 83 -4.96 4.91 -8.40
C TYR A 83 -5.49 4.60 -9.80
N ILE A 84 -4.63 4.71 -10.83
CA ILE A 84 -5.00 4.39 -12.21
C ILE A 84 -5.42 2.92 -12.33
N GLU A 85 -4.62 2.01 -11.76
CA GLU A 85 -4.91 0.58 -11.76
C GLU A 85 -6.27 0.29 -11.12
N LYS A 86 -6.51 0.81 -9.90
CA LYS A 86 -7.77 0.59 -9.19
C LYS A 86 -8.96 1.24 -9.89
N SER A 87 -8.76 2.36 -10.57
CA SER A 87 -9.81 3.01 -11.37
C SER A 87 -10.18 2.16 -12.60
N CYS A 88 -9.20 1.53 -13.24
CA CYS A 88 -9.45 0.58 -14.32
C CYS A 88 -10.20 -0.66 -13.80
N GLU A 89 -9.73 -1.27 -12.72
CA GLU A 89 -10.39 -2.43 -12.10
C GLU A 89 -11.86 -2.13 -11.73
N ALA A 90 -12.12 -0.97 -11.13
CA ALA A 90 -13.47 -0.55 -10.79
C ALA A 90 -14.37 -0.33 -12.02
N ARG A 91 -13.81 0.20 -13.12
CA ARG A 91 -14.54 0.34 -14.39
C ARG A 91 -14.90 -1.03 -14.95
N ASP A 92 -13.92 -1.92 -15.05
CA ASP A 92 -14.10 -3.24 -15.65
C ASP A 92 -15.12 -4.07 -14.84
N LEU A 93 -15.08 -3.99 -13.51
CA LEU A 93 -16.10 -4.60 -12.64
C LEU A 93 -17.49 -3.98 -12.84
N LYS A 94 -17.57 -2.66 -13.04
CA LYS A 94 -18.85 -1.98 -13.30
C LYS A 94 -19.46 -2.43 -14.62
N GLU A 95 -18.64 -2.58 -15.65
CA GLU A 95 -19.06 -3.11 -16.96
C GLU A 95 -19.56 -4.55 -16.82
N TYR A 96 -18.79 -5.41 -16.14
CA TYR A 96 -19.21 -6.79 -15.89
C TYR A 96 -20.53 -6.90 -15.12
N VAL A 97 -20.73 -6.08 -14.07
CA VAL A 97 -22.01 -6.04 -13.35
C VAL A 97 -23.15 -5.60 -14.26
N ALA A 98 -22.93 -4.63 -15.16
CA ALA A 98 -23.95 -4.19 -16.09
C ALA A 98 -24.34 -5.32 -17.08
N GLU A 99 -23.37 -6.08 -17.57
CA GLU A 99 -23.62 -7.25 -18.42
C GLU A 99 -24.44 -8.31 -17.67
N LEU A 100 -24.10 -8.61 -16.42
CA LEU A 100 -24.87 -9.53 -15.58
C LEU A 100 -26.31 -9.05 -15.32
N GLU A 101 -26.49 -7.76 -15.01
CA GLU A 101 -27.81 -7.15 -14.81
C GLU A 101 -28.66 -7.20 -16.10
N GLN A 102 -28.03 -7.03 -17.27
CA GLN A 102 -28.70 -7.17 -18.56
C GLN A 102 -29.16 -8.62 -18.79
N MET A 103 -28.28 -9.61 -18.58
CA MET A 103 -28.66 -11.01 -18.73
C MET A 103 -29.81 -11.42 -17.80
N LEU A 104 -29.79 -10.96 -16.54
CA LEU A 104 -30.90 -11.19 -15.62
C LEU A 104 -32.22 -10.63 -16.18
N SER A 105 -32.18 -9.38 -16.68
CA SER A 105 -33.34 -8.71 -17.28
C SER A 105 -33.87 -9.48 -18.49
N ASP A 106 -32.99 -9.96 -19.37
CA ASP A 106 -33.35 -10.73 -20.56
C ASP A 106 -34.07 -12.04 -20.20
N HIS A 107 -33.80 -12.58 -19.01
CA HIS A 107 -34.47 -13.76 -18.45
C HIS A 107 -35.65 -13.43 -17.51
N GLY A 108 -36.06 -12.16 -17.41
CA GLY A 108 -37.15 -11.73 -16.53
C GLY A 108 -36.83 -11.81 -15.03
N LEU A 109 -35.54 -11.89 -14.70
CA LEU A 109 -35.03 -11.90 -13.34
C LEU A 109 -34.48 -10.51 -12.98
N GLU A 110 -34.35 -10.24 -11.68
CA GLU A 110 -33.79 -8.99 -11.18
C GLU A 110 -32.91 -9.25 -9.96
N SER A 111 -31.82 -8.49 -9.84
CA SER A 111 -30.98 -8.48 -8.64
C SER A 111 -31.60 -7.57 -7.57
N SER A 112 -31.19 -7.72 -6.29
CA SER A 112 -31.63 -6.83 -5.21
C SER A 112 -31.42 -5.35 -5.56
N ARG A 113 -30.24 -5.05 -6.13
CA ARG A 113 -29.87 -3.68 -6.53
C ARG A 113 -30.79 -3.13 -7.61
N MET A 114 -31.20 -3.96 -8.58
CA MET A 114 -32.13 -3.56 -9.63
C MET A 114 -33.54 -3.30 -9.07
N ALA A 115 -34.00 -4.16 -8.16
CA ALA A 115 -35.29 -4.01 -7.51
C ALA A 115 -35.35 -2.73 -6.66
N GLU A 116 -34.29 -2.45 -5.88
CA GLU A 116 -34.14 -1.22 -5.09
C GLU A 116 -34.23 0.04 -5.96
N ARG A 117 -33.46 0.11 -7.05
CA ARG A 117 -33.50 1.25 -7.99
C ARG A 117 -34.88 1.46 -8.62
N ARG A 118 -35.58 0.38 -8.97
CA ARG A 118 -36.94 0.45 -9.53
C ARG A 118 -37.92 1.02 -8.51
N ILE A 119 -37.83 0.59 -7.26
CA ILE A 119 -38.67 1.11 -6.16
C ILE A 119 -38.39 2.61 -5.98
N GLU A 120 -37.13 3.02 -5.87
CA GLU A 120 -36.74 4.43 -5.74
C GLU A 120 -37.36 5.31 -6.83
N TYR A 121 -37.18 4.94 -8.10
CA TYR A 121 -37.76 5.63 -9.25
C TYR A 121 -39.29 5.79 -9.18
N LEU A 122 -39.99 4.74 -8.74
CA LEU A 122 -41.45 4.77 -8.59
C LEU A 122 -41.87 5.72 -7.47
N THR A 123 -41.18 5.71 -6.33
CA THR A 123 -41.43 6.65 -5.23
C THR A 123 -41.19 8.11 -5.62
N GLU A 124 -40.13 8.40 -6.38
CA GLU A 124 -39.84 9.75 -6.88
C GLU A 124 -40.87 10.22 -7.91
N SER A 125 -41.37 9.32 -8.75
CA SER A 125 -42.39 9.65 -9.75
C SER A 125 -43.80 9.92 -9.17
N LEU A 126 -44.08 9.40 -7.97
CA LEU A 126 -45.37 9.54 -7.28
C LEU A 126 -45.42 10.73 -6.31
N SER A 127 -44.30 11.43 -6.12
CA SER A 127 -44.17 12.58 -5.22
C SER A 127 -44.31 13.95 -5.93
N PHE A 128 -44.71 13.94 -7.21
CA PHE A 128 -45.14 15.10 -8.00
C PHE A 128 -46.63 15.00 -8.38
#